data_AF-A0A1D2U184-F1
#
_entry.id   AF-A0A1D2U184-F1
#
_cell.length_a   1.000
_cell.length_b   1.000
_cell.length_c   1.000
_cell.angle_alpha   90.00
_cell.angle_beta   90.00
_cell.angle_gamma   90.00
#
_symmetry.space_group_name_H-M   'P 1'
#
loop_
_entity.id
_entity.type
_entity.pdbx_description
1 polymer ?
#
loop_
_entity_poly.entity_id
_entity_poly.type
_entity_poly.pdbx_seq_one_letter_code
_entity_poly.pdbx_strand_id
1 'polypeptide(L)'
;MTPRQQKALYFPAWRIAAANHGWTSSRPVRVPRVAVFGGPEVNDLYQRIWTIAQEKAGPLTAPNADHFRRACHVIAIGQDKSSCDLTNAELDRVLALFKLLADPDDLAALMSWNNPDEERRKRILWWLKKECVESYVVEVCRQKFQTANWEALSFKQLQQLHMTLKNRENAARK
;
A
#
# COMPACT_ATOMS: atom_id res chain seq x y z
N MET A 1 -11.79 -3.13 -2.61
CA MET A 1 -11.28 -3.85 -1.41
C MET A 1 -12.42 -4.66 -0.78
N THR A 2 -12.17 -5.80 -0.15
CA THR A 2 -13.24 -6.57 0.55
C THR A 2 -13.60 -5.96 1.92
N PRO A 3 -14.85 -6.10 2.41
CA PRO A 3 -15.24 -5.63 3.74
C PRO A 3 -14.39 -6.21 4.88
N ARG A 4 -13.89 -7.45 4.70
CA ARG A 4 -12.99 -8.10 5.66
C ARG A 4 -11.64 -7.38 5.74
N GLN A 5 -11.04 -7.03 4.60
CA GLN A 5 -9.79 -6.27 4.55
C GLN A 5 -9.95 -4.86 5.15
N GLN A 6 -11.12 -4.23 4.95
CA GLN A 6 -11.42 -2.94 5.59
C GLN A 6 -11.35 -3.02 7.12
N LYS A 7 -12.05 -3.99 7.70
CA LYS A 7 -12.12 -4.17 9.16
C LYS A 7 -10.82 -4.66 9.78
N ALA A 8 -10.11 -5.57 9.11
CA ALA A 8 -8.94 -6.24 9.67
C ALA A 8 -7.61 -5.51 9.42
N LEU A 9 -7.49 -4.74 8.34
CA LEU A 9 -6.22 -4.12 7.94
C LEU A 9 -6.32 -2.60 7.91
N TYR A 10 -7.26 -2.08 7.10
CA TYR A 10 -7.33 -0.65 6.80
C TYR A 10 -7.65 0.21 8.03
N PHE A 11 -8.79 -0.04 8.68
CA PHE A 11 -9.21 0.77 9.82
C PHE A 11 -8.28 0.64 11.04
N PRO A 12 -7.76 -0.55 11.39
CA PRO A 12 -6.75 -0.66 12.44
C PRO A 12 -5.50 0.16 12.16
N ALA A 13 -4.91 0.04 10.96
CA ALA A 13 -3.71 0.81 10.59
C ALA A 13 -3.96 2.33 10.61
N TRP A 14 -5.11 2.76 10.06
CA TRP A 14 -5.52 4.17 10.11
C TRP A 14 -5.67 4.67 11.55
N ARG A 15 -6.33 3.91 12.43
CA ARG A 15 -6.56 4.34 13.81
C ARG A 15 -5.27 4.55 14.58
N ILE A 16 -4.27 3.70 14.38
CA ILE A 16 -2.97 3.83 15.03
C ILE A 16 -2.26 5.10 14.52
N ALA A 17 -2.19 5.29 13.21
CA ALA A 17 -1.60 6.50 12.62
C ALA A 17 -2.33 7.77 13.11
N ALA A 18 -3.66 7.78 13.05
CA ALA A 18 -4.47 8.90 13.48
C ALA A 18 -4.31 9.21 14.97
N ALA A 19 -4.21 8.19 15.83
CA ALA A 19 -3.98 8.37 17.26
C ALA A 19 -2.62 9.02 17.54
N ASN A 20 -1.55 8.55 16.88
CA ASN A 20 -0.20 9.06 17.06
C ASN A 20 -0.07 10.53 16.63
N HIS A 21 -0.82 10.93 15.61
CA HIS A 21 -0.84 12.30 15.10
C HIS A 21 -1.95 13.19 15.69
N GLY A 22 -2.79 12.66 16.59
CA GLY A 22 -3.90 13.38 17.19
C GLY A 22 -5.05 13.71 16.23
N TRP A 23 -5.13 13.04 15.08
CA TRP A 23 -6.18 13.19 14.06
C TRP A 23 -7.49 12.51 14.49
N THR A 24 -8.02 12.92 15.62
CA THR A 24 -9.25 12.36 16.20
C THR A 24 -10.48 13.13 15.74
N SER A 25 -11.62 12.44 15.63
CA SER A 25 -12.90 13.03 15.21
C SER A 25 -13.47 14.04 16.21
N SER A 26 -13.00 14.04 17.45
CA SER A 26 -13.54 14.86 18.54
C SER A 26 -12.94 16.28 18.61
N ARG A 27 -11.79 16.54 17.98
CA ARG A 27 -11.16 17.86 17.99
C ARG A 27 -10.50 18.18 16.64
N PRO A 28 -10.86 19.31 15.99
CA PRO A 28 -10.16 19.75 14.81
C PRO A 28 -8.69 20.02 15.13
N VAL A 29 -7.79 19.49 14.32
CA VAL A 29 -6.34 19.72 14.48
C VAL A 29 -6.01 21.04 13.84
N ARG A 30 -5.52 21.99 14.64
CA ARG A 30 -5.29 23.39 14.20
C ARG A 30 -3.84 23.70 13.85
N VAL A 31 -2.90 22.83 14.23
CA VAL A 31 -1.46 23.06 14.01
C VAL A 31 -0.82 21.77 13.47
N PRO A 32 -0.01 21.86 12.40
CA PRO A 32 0.77 20.73 11.94
C PRO A 32 1.74 20.31 13.05
N ARG A 33 1.69 19.04 13.46
CA ARG A 33 2.76 18.48 14.30
C ARG A 33 3.94 18.18 13.40
N VAL A 34 5.04 18.89 13.58
CA VAL A 34 6.31 18.44 12.99
C VAL A 34 6.62 17.09 13.62
N ALA A 35 6.83 16.06 12.79
CA ALA A 35 7.27 14.78 13.30
C ALA A 35 8.73 14.97 13.76
N VAL A 36 8.94 15.00 15.07
CA VAL A 36 10.29 15.09 15.66
C VAL A 36 11.13 13.83 15.29
N PHE A 37 10.48 12.78 14.77
CA PHE A 37 11.03 11.47 14.46
C PHE A 37 10.68 11.08 12.99
N GLY A 38 11.55 10.31 12.33
CA GLY A 38 11.37 9.87 10.92
C GLY A 38 12.23 10.58 9.86
N GLY A 39 13.15 11.46 10.25
CA GLY A 39 14.00 12.18 9.30
C GLY A 39 13.28 13.22 8.42
N PRO A 40 13.98 13.85 7.46
CA PRO A 40 13.40 14.91 6.62
C PRO A 40 12.33 14.40 5.65
N GLU A 41 12.48 13.19 5.10
CA GLU A 41 11.53 12.64 4.12
C GLU A 41 10.12 12.41 4.70
N VAL A 42 10.04 11.89 5.93
CA VAL A 42 8.74 11.67 6.60
C VAL A 42 8.10 13.01 7.01
N ASN A 43 8.92 13.99 7.38
CA ASN A 43 8.44 15.35 7.64
C ASN A 43 7.85 16.01 6.40
N ASP A 44 8.50 15.86 5.24
CA ASP A 44 7.96 16.35 3.97
C ASP A 44 6.64 15.66 3.60
N LEU A 45 6.53 14.34 3.83
CA LEU A 45 5.26 13.62 3.67
C LEU A 45 4.17 14.20 4.59
N TYR A 46 4.50 14.46 5.85
CA TYR A 46 3.55 15.03 6.79
C TYR A 46 3.05 16.42 6.36
N GLN A 47 3.96 17.29 5.93
CA GLN A 47 3.61 18.63 5.44
C GLN A 47 2.68 18.54 4.23
N ARG A 48 2.98 17.65 3.28
CA ARG A 48 2.12 17.46 2.10
C ARG A 48 0.73 16.92 2.47
N ILE A 49 0.65 15.98 3.42
CA ILE A 49 -0.63 15.47 3.94
C ILE A 49 -1.42 16.62 4.57
N TRP A 50 -0.77 17.45 5.38
CA TRP A 50 -1.39 18.60 6.03
C TRP A 50 -1.97 19.58 5.01
N THR A 51 -1.18 19.99 4.02
CA THR A 51 -1.61 20.93 2.98
C THR A 51 -2.85 20.41 2.25
N ILE A 52 -2.84 19.15 1.81
CA ILE A 52 -3.98 18.56 1.11
C ILE A 52 -5.21 18.45 2.03
N ALA A 53 -5.02 18.11 3.31
CA ALA A 53 -6.11 18.05 4.27
C ALA A 53 -6.72 19.44 4.52
N GLN A 54 -5.89 20.48 4.60
CA GLN A 54 -6.33 21.87 4.74
C GLN A 54 -7.06 22.37 3.49
N GLU A 55 -6.56 22.07 2.30
CA GLU A 55 -7.23 22.38 1.03
C GLU A 55 -8.62 21.72 0.96
N LYS A 56 -8.74 20.46 1.40
CA LYS A 56 -10.02 19.75 1.47
C LYS A 56 -10.98 20.32 2.51
N ALA A 57 -10.47 20.82 3.63
CA ALA A 57 -11.28 21.47 4.65
C ALA A 57 -11.77 22.86 4.21
N GLY A 58 -10.97 23.55 3.40
CA GLY A 58 -11.16 24.95 3.04
C GLY A 58 -10.40 25.90 3.98
N PRO A 59 -10.20 27.17 3.59
CA PRO A 59 -9.29 28.11 4.26
C PRO A 59 -9.74 28.54 5.67
N LEU A 60 -11.03 28.43 5.97
CA LEU A 60 -11.62 28.89 7.25
C LEU A 60 -11.97 27.73 8.19
N THR A 61 -11.70 26.50 7.77
CA THR A 61 -12.10 25.29 8.51
C THR A 61 -10.87 24.48 8.86
N ALA A 62 -10.76 24.08 10.11
CA ALA A 62 -9.69 23.18 10.52
C ALA A 62 -9.98 21.73 10.04
N PRO A 63 -8.98 21.02 9.52
CA PRO A 63 -9.16 19.69 8.98
C PRO A 63 -9.60 18.69 10.06
N ASN A 64 -10.55 17.83 9.68
CA ASN A 64 -11.00 16.71 10.51
C ASN A 64 -10.24 15.42 10.14
N ALA A 65 -10.47 14.35 10.92
CA ALA A 65 -9.83 13.05 10.68
C ALA A 65 -10.06 12.49 9.27
N ASP A 66 -11.24 12.72 8.67
CA ASP A 66 -11.53 12.24 7.33
C ASP A 66 -10.74 12.99 6.26
N HIS A 67 -10.54 14.30 6.40
CA HIS A 67 -9.68 15.08 5.50
C HIS A 67 -8.24 14.55 5.50
N PHE A 68 -7.68 14.22 6.67
CA PHE A 68 -6.36 13.61 6.77
C PHE A 68 -6.32 12.21 6.12
N ARG A 69 -7.34 11.39 6.34
CA ARG A 69 -7.44 10.06 5.72
C ARG A 69 -7.49 10.16 4.19
N ARG A 70 -8.28 11.09 3.65
CA ARG A 70 -8.40 11.37 2.21
C ARG A 70 -7.11 11.97 1.65
N ALA A 71 -6.44 12.84 2.39
CA ALA A 71 -5.12 13.36 2.03
C ALA A 71 -4.07 12.23 1.93
N CYS A 72 -4.08 11.27 2.86
CA CYS A 72 -3.22 10.09 2.77
C CYS A 72 -3.48 9.27 1.50
N HIS A 73 -4.73 9.15 1.04
CA HIS A 73 -5.02 8.51 -0.24
C HIS A 73 -4.39 9.27 -1.40
N VAL A 74 -4.57 10.59 -1.45
CA VAL A 74 -3.97 11.42 -2.51
C VAL A 74 -2.44 11.27 -2.53
N ILE A 75 -1.77 11.25 -1.37
CA ILE A 75 -0.32 11.05 -1.30
C ILE A 75 0.10 9.64 -1.72
N ALA A 76 -0.64 8.62 -1.28
CA ALA A 76 -0.31 7.22 -1.57
C ALA A 76 -0.52 6.87 -3.06
N ILE A 77 -1.65 7.25 -3.64
CA ILE A 77 -2.10 6.77 -4.95
C ILE A 77 -2.31 7.87 -5.99
N GLY A 78 -2.09 9.14 -5.64
CA GLY A 78 -2.27 10.29 -6.52
C GLY A 78 -3.72 10.69 -6.77
N GLN A 79 -4.69 10.03 -6.13
CA GLN A 79 -6.12 10.22 -6.38
C GLN A 79 -6.94 10.20 -5.10
N ASP A 80 -8.02 10.98 -5.07
CA ASP A 80 -8.94 11.03 -3.94
C ASP A 80 -10.03 9.94 -3.99
N LYS A 81 -9.62 8.68 -3.84
CA LYS A 81 -10.54 7.52 -3.89
C LYS A 81 -11.20 7.22 -2.54
N SER A 82 -12.42 6.70 -2.57
CA SER A 82 -13.02 6.12 -1.38
C SER A 82 -12.27 4.84 -0.97
N SER A 83 -12.26 4.51 0.31
CA SER A 83 -11.70 3.25 0.80
C SER A 83 -12.42 2.02 0.22
N CYS A 84 -13.66 2.15 -0.26
CA CYS A 84 -14.37 1.06 -0.91
C CYS A 84 -13.81 0.75 -2.31
N ASP A 85 -13.33 1.78 -3.01
CA ASP A 85 -12.92 1.71 -4.42
C ASP A 85 -11.44 1.38 -4.60
N LEU A 86 -10.69 1.20 -3.50
CA LEU A 86 -9.28 0.82 -3.56
C LEU A 86 -9.12 -0.60 -4.11
N THR A 87 -8.27 -0.72 -5.13
CA THR A 87 -7.69 -2.00 -5.56
C THR A 87 -6.75 -2.54 -4.47
N ASN A 88 -6.41 -3.83 -4.51
CA ASN A 88 -5.44 -4.40 -3.54
C ASN A 88 -4.06 -3.72 -3.62
N ALA A 89 -3.65 -3.33 -4.82
CA ALA A 89 -2.41 -2.62 -5.08
C ALA A 89 -2.40 -1.22 -4.45
N GLU A 90 -3.51 -0.50 -4.55
CA GLU A 90 -3.69 0.82 -3.94
C GLU A 90 -3.82 0.73 -2.42
N LEU A 91 -4.54 -0.30 -1.93
CA LEU A 91 -4.67 -0.55 -0.51
C LEU A 91 -3.32 -0.76 0.17
N ASP A 92 -2.45 -1.59 -0.40
CA ASP A 92 -1.09 -1.78 0.15
C ASP A 92 -0.32 -0.48 0.24
N ARG A 93 -0.45 0.37 -0.78
CA ARG A 93 0.26 1.63 -0.85
C ARG A 93 -0.20 2.57 0.27
N VAL A 94 -1.51 2.62 0.51
CA VAL A 94 -2.10 3.37 1.63
C VAL A 94 -1.69 2.76 2.97
N LEU A 95 -1.67 1.43 3.09
CA LEU A 95 -1.24 0.75 4.32
C LEU A 95 0.24 0.99 4.65
N ALA A 96 1.12 1.00 3.64
CA ALA A 96 2.53 1.34 3.81
C ALA A 96 2.68 2.77 4.37
N LEU A 97 1.91 3.72 3.84
CA LEU A 97 1.89 5.09 4.36
C LEU A 97 1.37 5.14 5.80
N PHE A 98 0.27 4.45 6.12
CA PHE A 98 -0.26 4.43 7.49
C PHE A 98 0.72 3.82 8.49
N LYS A 99 1.43 2.76 8.11
CA LYS A 99 2.48 2.17 8.96
C LYS A 99 3.63 3.14 9.19
N LEU A 100 4.10 3.80 8.12
CA LEU A 100 5.16 4.80 8.22
C LEU A 100 4.74 6.01 9.09
N LEU A 101 3.48 6.41 9.01
CA LEU A 101 2.94 7.46 9.87
C LEU A 101 2.76 7.00 11.31
N ALA A 102 2.40 5.74 11.53
CA ALA A 102 2.27 5.17 12.87
C ALA A 102 3.64 5.04 13.55
N ASP A 103 4.64 4.57 12.83
CA ASP A 103 6.00 4.38 13.33
C ASP A 103 7.01 4.83 12.24
N PRO A 104 7.50 6.08 12.33
CA PRO A 104 8.47 6.62 11.38
C PRO A 104 9.83 5.92 11.38
N ASP A 105 10.17 5.21 12.46
CA ASP A 105 11.44 4.50 12.62
C ASP A 105 11.34 3.03 12.18
N ASP A 106 10.15 2.57 11.75
CA ASP A 106 9.96 1.25 11.16
C ASP A 106 10.61 1.19 9.76
N LEU A 107 11.84 0.68 9.74
CA LEU A 107 12.62 0.48 8.52
C LEU A 107 11.86 -0.38 7.48
N ALA A 108 11.06 -1.36 7.91
CA ALA A 108 10.29 -2.19 6.99
C ALA A 108 9.14 -1.40 6.34
N ALA A 109 8.50 -0.49 7.09
CA ALA A 109 7.52 0.43 6.53
C ALA A 109 8.16 1.42 5.55
N LEU A 110 9.33 1.98 5.89
CA LEU A 110 10.07 2.88 5.01
C LEU A 110 10.51 2.18 3.71
N MET A 111 11.06 0.97 3.81
CA MET A 111 11.43 0.16 2.64
C MET A 111 10.22 -0.17 1.75
N SER A 112 9.08 -0.50 2.35
CA SER A 112 7.84 -0.76 1.61
C SER A 112 7.29 0.51 0.94
N TRP A 113 7.47 1.66 1.59
CA TRP A 113 7.13 2.95 1.03
C TRP A 113 8.05 3.35 -0.13
N ASN A 114 9.34 3.04 -0.06
CA ASN A 114 10.28 3.36 -1.12
C ASN A 114 10.24 2.35 -2.28
N ASN A 115 9.75 1.12 -2.03
CA ASN A 115 9.66 0.04 -3.02
C ASN A 115 8.22 -0.50 -3.16
N PRO A 116 7.31 0.22 -3.84
CA PRO A 116 5.89 -0.16 -3.95
C PRO A 116 5.65 -1.50 -4.66
N ASP A 117 6.59 -1.95 -5.49
CA ASP A 117 6.49 -3.22 -6.22
C ASP A 117 6.83 -4.44 -5.35
N GLU A 118 7.50 -4.25 -4.22
CA GLU A 118 7.99 -5.34 -3.37
C GLU A 118 6.83 -6.14 -2.73
N GLU A 119 5.79 -5.46 -2.24
CA GLU A 119 4.61 -6.15 -1.69
C GLU A 119 3.82 -6.91 -2.77
N ARG A 120 3.76 -6.38 -3.99
CA ARG A 120 3.18 -7.10 -5.13
C ARG A 120 4.03 -8.32 -5.50
N ARG A 121 5.36 -8.18 -5.49
CA ARG A 121 6.31 -9.29 -5.71
C ARG A 121 6.07 -10.41 -4.69
N LYS A 122 6.05 -10.09 -3.40
CA LYS A 122 5.80 -11.06 -2.31
C LYS A 122 4.50 -11.82 -2.51
N ARG A 123 3.42 -11.15 -2.90
CA ARG A 123 2.13 -11.82 -3.17
C ARG A 123 2.17 -12.76 -4.37
N ILE A 124 2.83 -12.36 -5.46
CA ILE A 124 3.00 -13.25 -6.62
C ILE A 124 3.80 -14.48 -6.22
N LEU A 125 4.92 -14.30 -5.51
CA LEU A 125 5.74 -15.41 -5.03
C LEU A 125 4.97 -16.33 -4.10
N TRP A 126 4.21 -15.78 -3.15
CA TRP A 126 3.36 -16.57 -2.26
C TRP A 126 2.31 -17.36 -3.04
N TRP A 127 1.65 -16.75 -4.03
CA TRP A 127 0.67 -17.43 -4.87
C TRP A 127 1.32 -18.57 -5.68
N LEU A 128 2.49 -18.33 -6.28
CA LEU A 128 3.24 -19.38 -6.99
C LEU A 128 3.58 -20.55 -6.07
N LYS A 129 4.01 -20.28 -4.83
CA LYS A 129 4.34 -21.32 -3.83
C LYS A 129 3.12 -22.11 -3.35
N LYS A 130 1.95 -21.48 -3.30
CA LYS A 130 0.75 -22.07 -2.68
C LYS A 130 -0.19 -22.72 -3.68
N GLU A 131 -0.33 -22.14 -4.86
CA GLU A 131 -1.37 -22.52 -5.82
C GLU A 131 -0.82 -23.26 -7.04
N CYS A 132 0.50 -23.22 -7.28
CA CYS A 132 1.11 -23.84 -8.46
C CYS A 132 2.01 -25.01 -8.07
N VAL A 133 2.02 -26.05 -8.90
CA VAL A 133 3.00 -27.14 -8.81
C VAL A 133 4.35 -26.61 -9.29
N GLU A 134 5.37 -26.71 -8.44
CA GLU A 134 6.69 -26.11 -8.69
C GLU A 134 7.35 -26.58 -9.99
N SER A 135 7.27 -27.87 -10.33
CA SER A 135 7.82 -28.42 -11.57
C SER A 135 7.24 -27.75 -12.81
N TYR A 136 5.93 -27.46 -12.79
CA TYR A 136 5.27 -26.77 -13.89
C TYR A 136 5.67 -25.30 -13.98
N VAL A 137 5.83 -24.61 -12.84
CA VAL A 137 6.35 -23.24 -12.80
C VAL A 137 7.75 -23.18 -13.41
N VAL A 138 8.63 -24.11 -13.03
CA VAL A 138 9.99 -24.23 -13.59
C VAL A 138 9.95 -24.47 -15.09
N GLU A 139 9.07 -25.34 -15.59
CA GLU A 139 8.93 -25.60 -17.03
C GLU A 139 8.55 -24.34 -17.80
N VAL A 140 7.50 -23.63 -17.33
CA VAL A 140 7.06 -22.38 -17.96
C VAL A 140 8.16 -21.31 -17.91
N CYS A 141 8.93 -21.25 -16.81
CA CYS A 141 10.05 -20.33 -16.69
C CYS A 141 11.18 -20.65 -17.65
N ARG A 142 11.52 -21.93 -17.82
CA ARG A 142 12.54 -22.36 -18.80
C ARG A 142 12.13 -21.98 -20.21
N GLN A 143 10.87 -22.20 -20.58
CA GLN A 143 10.35 -21.87 -21.90
C GLN A 143 10.33 -20.36 -22.16
N LYS A 144 9.89 -19.55 -21.19
CA LYS A 144 9.62 -18.12 -21.41
C LYS A 144 10.78 -17.19 -21.06
N PHE A 145 11.54 -17.53 -20.02
CA PHE A 145 12.58 -16.67 -19.45
C PHE A 145 13.97 -17.33 -19.48
N GLN A 146 14.10 -18.51 -20.08
CA GLN A 146 15.36 -19.26 -20.21
C GLN A 146 16.04 -19.54 -18.86
N THR A 147 15.26 -19.59 -17.77
CA THR A 147 15.76 -19.88 -16.42
C THR A 147 14.82 -20.80 -15.66
N ALA A 148 15.37 -21.65 -14.81
CA ALA A 148 14.61 -22.44 -13.85
C ALA A 148 14.35 -21.67 -12.53
N ASN A 149 15.14 -20.63 -12.26
CA ASN A 149 15.07 -19.88 -11.01
C ASN A 149 13.99 -18.80 -11.09
N TRP A 150 12.76 -19.20 -10.81
CA TRP A 150 11.61 -18.32 -10.84
C TRP A 150 11.58 -17.32 -9.67
N GLU A 151 12.26 -17.60 -8.55
CA GLU A 151 12.35 -16.69 -7.39
C GLU A 151 13.24 -15.47 -7.67
N ALA A 152 14.24 -15.63 -8.54
CA ALA A 152 15.16 -14.56 -8.95
C ALA A 152 14.64 -13.68 -10.09
N LEU A 153 13.45 -13.98 -10.64
CA LEU A 153 12.88 -13.20 -11.74
C LEU A 153 12.65 -11.74 -11.32
N SER A 154 12.82 -10.81 -12.26
CA SER A 154 12.42 -9.41 -12.05
C SER A 154 10.91 -9.30 -11.82
N PHE A 155 10.45 -8.21 -11.20
CA PHE A 155 9.01 -8.02 -10.93
C PHE A 155 8.15 -8.10 -12.21
N LYS A 156 8.62 -7.48 -13.31
CA LYS A 156 7.94 -7.55 -14.61
C LYS A 156 7.82 -8.99 -15.13
N GLN A 157 8.88 -9.78 -15.01
CA GLN A 157 8.87 -11.19 -15.41
C GLN A 157 7.93 -12.02 -14.51
N LEU A 158 7.92 -11.78 -13.20
CA LEU A 158 6.98 -12.42 -12.27
C LEU A 158 5.52 -12.09 -12.60
N GLN A 159 5.20 -10.85 -12.98
CA GLN A 159 3.86 -10.48 -13.42
C GLN A 159 3.47 -11.24 -14.69
N GLN A 160 4.37 -11.31 -15.68
CA GLN A 160 4.13 -12.07 -16.90
C GLN A 160 3.95 -13.57 -16.63
N LEU A 161 4.74 -14.14 -15.72
CA LEU A 161 4.61 -15.53 -15.28
C LEU A 161 3.24 -15.77 -14.65
N HIS A 162 2.87 -14.92 -13.68
CA HIS A 162 1.60 -15.01 -12.98
C HIS A 162 0.40 -14.95 -13.94
N MET A 163 0.39 -13.99 -14.88
CA MET A 163 -0.65 -13.92 -15.91
C MET A 163 -0.69 -15.17 -16.79
N THR A 164 0.46 -15.71 -17.17
CA THR A 164 0.53 -16.92 -18.02
C THR A 164 -0.10 -18.12 -17.31
N LEU A 165 0.26 -18.35 -16.05
CA LEU A 165 -0.25 -19.47 -15.28
C LEU A 165 -1.74 -19.34 -14.97
N LYS A 166 -2.20 -18.15 -14.57
CA LYS A 166 -3.64 -17.84 -14.39
C LYS A 166 -4.45 -18.14 -15.65
N ASN A 167 -3.96 -17.72 -16.82
CA ASN A 167 -4.67 -17.94 -18.08
C ASN A 167 -4.74 -19.42 -18.46
N ARG A 168 -3.66 -20.19 -18.18
CA ARG A 168 -3.63 -21.63 -18.46
C ARG A 168 -4.48 -22.45 -17.47
N GLU A 169 -4.50 -22.08 -16.19
CA GLU A 169 -5.40 -22.67 -15.19
C GLU A 169 -6.87 -22.50 -15.62
N ASN A 170 -7.24 -21.31 -16.07
CA ASN A 170 -8.59 -21.03 -16.58
C ASN A 170 -8.91 -21.78 -17.87
N ALA A 171 -7.93 -22.00 -18.74
CA ALA A 171 -8.09 -22.78 -19.96
C ALA A 171 -8.23 -24.29 -19.68
N ALA A 172 -7.57 -24.81 -18.63
CA ALA A 172 -7.65 -26.21 -18.22
C ALA A 172 -8.92 -26.56 -17.41
N ARG A 173 -9.65 -25.56 -16.92
CA ARG A 173 -10.92 -25.72 -16.17
C ARG A 173 -12.18 -25.56 -17.04
N LYS A 174 -12.04 -25.47 -18.36
CA LYS A 174 -13.15 -25.47 -19.33
C LYS A 174 -13.13 -26.76 -20.13
#